data_AF-A0AAU6V2M1-F1
#
_entry.id   AF-A0AAU6V2M1-F1
#
_cell.length_a   1.000
_cell.length_b   1.000
_cell.length_c   1.000
_cell.angle_alpha   90.00
_cell.angle_beta   90.00
_cell.angle_gamma   90.00
#
_symmetry.space_group_name_H-M   'P 1'
#
loop_
_entity.id
_entity.type
_entity.pdbx_description
1 polymer ?
#
loop_
_entity_poly.entity_id
_entity_poly.type
_entity_poly.pdbx_seq_one_letter_code
_entity_poly.pdbx_strand_id
1 'polypeptide(L)'
;MIYSPKQLADMMLLIRQKNGWTQSELAKKVGIKQATISNFENNPNKTTLSTFFKLVQAMDLTLSIQEKTQLTSPSENDDESW
;
A
#
# COMPACT_ATOMS: atom_id res chain seq x y z
N MET A 1 -2.08 0.65 -9.08
CA MET A 1 -2.41 1.81 -8.22
C MET A 1 -3.34 1.36 -7.12
N ILE A 2 -3.18 1.89 -5.91
CA ILE A 2 -3.96 1.53 -4.72
C ILE A 2 -4.93 2.68 -4.41
N TYR A 3 -6.22 2.40 -4.36
CA TYR A 3 -7.29 3.39 -4.16
C TYR A 3 -8.22 3.06 -2.99
N SER A 4 -8.01 1.95 -2.29
CA SER A 4 -8.82 1.58 -1.14
C SER A 4 -7.99 0.88 -0.04
N PRO A 5 -8.45 0.93 1.23
CA PRO A 5 -7.81 0.19 2.31
C PRO A 5 -7.70 -1.31 2.03
N LYS A 6 -8.69 -1.89 1.34
CA LYS A 6 -8.69 -3.32 0.97
C LYS A 6 -7.59 -3.66 -0.02
N GLN A 7 -7.43 -2.87 -1.08
CA GLN A 7 -6.35 -3.06 -2.06
C GLN A 7 -4.97 -2.95 -1.39
N LEU A 8 -4.81 -2.00 -0.46
CA LEU A 8 -3.57 -1.85 0.30
C LEU A 8 -3.29 -3.08 1.17
N ALA A 9 -4.28 -3.54 1.92
CA ALA A 9 -4.16 -4.71 2.79
C ALA A 9 -3.86 -5.99 2.01
N ASP A 10 -4.51 -6.20 0.87
CA ASP A 10 -4.28 -7.36 0.01
C ASP A 10 -2.86 -7.37 -0.55
N MET A 11 -2.37 -6.21 -1.00
CA MET A 11 -1.00 -6.09 -1.49
C MET A 11 0.02 -6.38 -0.38
N MET A 12 -0.19 -5.83 0.82
CA MET A 12 0.70 -6.11 1.96
C MET A 12 0.61 -7.57 2.43
N LEU A 13 -0.56 -8.18 2.42
CA LEU A 13 -0.73 -9.61 2.73
C LEU A 13 0.08 -10.48 1.77
N LEU A 14 -0.01 -10.21 0.46
CA LEU A 14 0.75 -10.93 -0.56
C LEU A 14 2.26 -10.78 -0.35
N ILE A 15 2.74 -9.56 -0.07
CA ILE A 15 4.16 -9.31 0.22
C ILE A 15 4.58 -10.10 1.46
N ARG A 16 3.78 -10.10 2.53
CA ARG A 16 4.09 -10.85 3.75
C ARG A 16 4.23 -12.34 3.46
N GLN A 17 3.25 -12.92 2.76
CA GLN A 17 3.25 -14.35 2.41
C GLN A 17 4.42 -14.73 1.49
N LYS A 18 4.73 -13.90 0.48
CA LYS A 18 5.86 -14.11 -0.43
C LYS A 18 7.21 -14.16 0.30
N ASN A 19 7.35 -13.37 1.37
CA ASN A 19 8.57 -13.35 2.19
C ASN A 19 8.55 -14.40 3.33
N GLY A 20 7.49 -15.19 3.46
CA GLY A 20 7.37 -16.22 4.50
C GLY A 20 7.21 -15.69 5.92
N TRP A 21 6.91 -14.40 6.11
CA TRP A 21 6.78 -13.82 7.44
C TRP A 21 5.44 -14.18 8.08
N THR A 22 5.48 -14.54 9.36
CA THR A 22 4.26 -14.72 10.15
C THR A 22 3.77 -13.37 10.68
N GLN A 23 2.47 -13.27 10.94
CA GLN A 23 1.91 -12.08 11.58
C GLN A 23 2.53 -11.85 12.97
N SER A 24 2.85 -12.92 13.70
CA SER A 24 3.49 -12.83 15.03
C SER A 24 4.90 -12.27 14.98
N GLU A 25 5.69 -12.61 13.96
CA GLU A 25 7.04 -12.07 13.75
C GLU A 25 7.01 -10.56 13.50
N LEU A 26 6.16 -10.12 12.55
CA LEU A 26 6.02 -8.69 12.24
C LEU A 26 5.50 -7.90 13.45
N ALA A 27 4.52 -8.45 14.17
CA ALA A 27 3.95 -7.83 15.36
C ALA A 27 4.99 -7.58 16.44
N LYS A 28 5.88 -8.56 16.69
CA LYS A 28 7.00 -8.43 17.64
C LYS A 28 8.00 -7.36 17.21
N LYS A 29 8.33 -7.29 15.92
CA LYS A 29 9.32 -6.33 15.38
C LYS A 29 8.94 -4.87 15.64
N VAL A 30 7.65 -4.55 15.67
CA VAL A 30 7.15 -3.16 15.81
C VAL A 30 6.25 -2.93 17.03
N GLY A 31 6.24 -3.89 17.96
CA GLY A 31 5.57 -3.77 19.25
C GLY A 31 4.05 -3.57 19.14
N ILE A 32 3.38 -4.36 18.29
CA ILE A 32 1.92 -4.39 18.19
C ILE A 32 1.39 -5.80 18.45
N LYS A 33 0.07 -5.96 18.61
CA LYS A 33 -0.55 -7.27 18.77
C LYS A 33 -0.65 -7.96 17.41
N GLN A 34 -0.42 -9.28 17.35
CA GLN A 34 -0.66 -10.06 16.12
C GLN A 34 -2.11 -9.92 15.63
N ALA A 35 -3.08 -9.85 16.56
CA ALA A 35 -4.48 -9.60 16.24
C ALA A 35 -4.70 -8.28 15.48
N THR A 36 -3.86 -7.26 15.73
CA THR A 36 -3.91 -5.99 14.98
C THR A 36 -3.52 -6.20 13.51
N ILE A 37 -2.52 -7.04 13.25
CA ILE A 37 -2.10 -7.38 11.88
C ILE A 37 -3.17 -8.22 11.18
N SER A 38 -3.71 -9.23 11.87
CA SER A 38 -4.83 -10.03 11.35
C SER A 38 -6.05 -9.15 11.01
N ASN A 39 -6.39 -8.20 11.88
CA ASN A 39 -7.48 -7.27 11.61
C ASN A 39 -7.18 -6.33 10.44
N PHE A 40 -5.94 -5.86 10.27
CA PHE A 40 -5.56 -5.09 9.09
C PHE A 40 -5.72 -5.90 7.80
N GLU A 41 -5.25 -7.16 7.78
CA GLU A 41 -5.31 -8.02 6.59
C GLU A 41 -6.76 -8.39 6.19
N ASN A 42 -7.66 -8.54 7.16
CA ASN A 42 -9.05 -8.95 6.89
C ASN A 42 -10.05 -7.78 6.84
N ASN A 43 -9.87 -6.75 7.68
CA ASN A 43 -10.81 -5.65 7.91
C ASN A 43 -10.10 -4.28 8.02
N PRO A 44 -9.45 -3.79 6.95
CA PRO A 44 -8.54 -2.65 7.04
C PRO A 44 -9.20 -1.29 7.31
N ASN A 45 -10.52 -1.16 7.13
CA ASN A 45 -11.26 0.12 7.18
C ASN A 45 -11.10 0.91 8.49
N LYS A 46 -10.81 0.23 9.61
CA LYS A 46 -10.62 0.86 10.93
C LYS A 46 -9.14 0.93 11.36
N THR A 47 -8.22 0.55 10.48
CA THR A 47 -6.79 0.57 10.79
C THR A 47 -6.30 2.01 10.88
N THR A 48 -5.59 2.34 11.96
CA THR A 48 -4.99 3.66 12.11
C THR A 48 -3.76 3.79 11.20
N LEU A 49 -3.49 5.00 10.71
CA LEU A 49 -2.26 5.27 9.93
C LEU A 49 -0.99 4.89 10.71
N SER A 50 -0.98 5.09 12.03
CA SER A 50 0.14 4.67 12.89
C SER A 50 0.38 3.16 12.81
N THR A 51 -0.67 2.34 12.83
CA THR A 51 -0.56 0.88 12.67
C THR A 51 -0.06 0.52 11.28
N PHE A 52 -0.58 1.17 10.25
CA PHE A 52 -0.13 0.98 8.87
C PHE A 52 1.36 1.30 8.70
N PHE A 53 1.85 2.44 9.19
CA PHE A 53 3.28 2.78 9.10
C PHE A 53 4.17 1.82 9.91
N LYS A 54 3.70 1.32 11.05
CA LYS A 54 4.40 0.24 11.77
C LYS A 54 4.51 -1.03 10.91
N LEU A 55 3.47 -1.41 10.17
CA LEU A 55 3.53 -2.55 9.26
C LEU A 55 4.50 -2.32 8.10
N VAL A 56 4.47 -1.13 7.50
CA VAL A 56 5.43 -0.72 6.47
C VAL A 56 6.88 -0.84 6.99
N GLN A 57 7.15 -0.36 8.19
CA GLN A 57 8.45 -0.51 8.87
C GLN A 57 8.79 -1.98 9.16
N ALA A 58 7.83 -2.76 9.66
CA ALA A 58 8.06 -4.17 9.98
C ALA A 58 8.49 -4.97 8.74
N MET A 59 7.88 -4.65 7.61
CA MET A 59 8.05 -5.31 6.32
C MET A 59 9.16 -4.70 5.45
N ASP A 60 9.86 -3.68 5.94
CA ASP A 60 10.92 -2.96 5.23
C ASP A 60 10.46 -2.40 3.86
N LEU A 61 9.28 -1.77 3.87
CA LEU A 61 8.64 -1.19 2.69
C LEU A 61 8.78 0.34 2.67
N THR A 62 8.63 0.92 1.47
CA THR A 62 8.51 2.37 1.27
C THR A 62 7.15 2.72 0.67
N LEU A 63 6.72 3.97 0.85
CA LEU A 63 5.47 4.51 0.30
C LEU A 63 5.76 5.83 -0.41
N SER A 64 5.19 6.01 -1.60
CA SER A 64 5.22 7.27 -2.35
C SER A 64 3.82 7.68 -2.78
N ILE A 65 3.51 8.97 -2.67
CA ILE A 65 2.28 9.57 -3.22
C ILE A 65 2.64 10.18 -4.57
N GLN A 66 1.83 9.91 -5.59
CA GLN A 66 2.05 10.38 -6.95
C GLN A 66 0.77 11.06 -7.47
N GLU A 67 0.94 12.15 -8.21
CA GLU A 67 -0.15 12.76 -8.96
C GLU A 67 -0.60 11.83 -10.08
N LYS A 68 -1.91 11.78 -10.34
CA LYS A 68 -2.44 11.08 -11.51
C LYS A 68 -2.11 11.92 -12.74
N THR A 69 -1.00 11.63 -13.42
CA THR A 69 -0.67 12.30 -14.68
C THR A 69 -1.84 12.10 -15.64
N GLN A 70 -2.55 13.17 -15.99
CA GLN A 70 -3.41 13.13 -17.15
C GLN A 70 -2.49 12.99 -18.35
N LEU A 71 -2.68 11.93 -19.15
CA LEU A 71 -2.16 11.89 -20.50
C LEU A 71 -2.77 13.13 -21.19
N THR A 72 -2.02 14.22 -21.26
CA THR A 72 -2.25 15.22 -22.30
C THR A 72 -2.05 14.45 -23.60
N SER A 73 -3.16 14.11 -24.26
CA SER A 73 -3.13 13.70 -25.66
C SER A 73 -2.21 14.68 -26.40
N PRO A 74 -1.28 14.21 -27.25
CA PRO A 74 -0.60 15.12 -28.15
C PRO A 74 -1.72 15.84 -28.91
N SER A 75 -1.76 17.17 -28.82
CA SER A 75 -2.57 17.97 -29.73
C SER A 75 -2.04 17.69 -31.13
N GLU A 76 -2.71 16.79 -31.86
CA GLU A 76 -2.75 16.80 -33.32
C GLU A 76 -3.30 18.17 -33.73
N ASN A 77 -2.39 19.13 -33.93
CA ASN A 77 -2.57 20.19 -34.90
C ASN A 77 -1.35 20.09 -35.81
N ASP A 78 -1.40 19.06 -36.66
CA ASP A 78 -0.72 19.09 -37.94
C ASP A 78 -1.27 20.28 -38.74
N ASP A 79 -0.34 20.95 -39.41
CA ASP A 79 -0.50 21.59 -40.72
C ASP A 79 -1.62 22.62 -40.90
N GLU A 80 -1.28 23.89 -40.70
CA GLU A 80 -1.70 24.96 -41.62
C GLU A 80 -0.77 26.19 -41.49
N SER A 81 0.35 26.17 -42.21
CA SER A 81 1.04 27.39 -42.63
C SER A 81 0.92 27.51 -44.15
N TRP A 82 0.11 28.46 -44.59
CA TRP A 82 -0.03 28.91 -45.98
C TRP A 82 1.25 29.54 -46.53
#